data_AF-A0A016T4W0-F1
#
_entry.id   AF-A0A016T4W0-F1
#
_cell.length_a   1.000
_cell.length_b   1.000
_cell.length_c   1.000
_cell.angle_alpha   90.00
_cell.angle_beta   90.00
_cell.angle_gamma   90.00
#
_symmetry.space_group_name_H-M   'P 1'
#
loop_
_entity.id
_entity.type
_entity.pdbx_description
1 polymer ?
#
loop_
_entity_poly.entity_id
_entity_poly.type
_entity_poly.pdbx_seq_one_letter_code
_entity_poly.pdbx_strand_id
1 'polypeptide(L)'
;MEENEEKEEHEHGDFPEGPGKLFEPYIKNEDLVDKLKLLNYEDGFLKMNTAFKPVQRHYFVNSRNVGEQFFMFTSLAAWLIRKGGNESYEMPQEFDDPNATIAGIMGHLRANVSASSLSI
;
A
#
# COMPACT_ATOMS: atom_id res chain seq x y z
N MET A 1 -37.69 2.16 48.19
CA MET A 1 -36.87 3.09 47.40
C MET A 1 -35.87 2.22 46.70
N GLU A 2 -36.23 1.79 45.50
CA GLU A 2 -35.30 1.17 44.56
C GLU A 2 -34.48 2.32 43.97
N GLU A 3 -33.18 2.34 44.24
CA GLU A 3 -32.24 3.15 43.47
C GLU A 3 -31.36 2.19 42.69
N ASN A 4 -31.66 2.16 41.39
CA ASN A 4 -31.03 1.40 40.34
C ASN A 4 -29.78 2.19 39.94
N GLU A 5 -28.62 1.84 40.49
CA GLU A 5 -27.35 2.42 40.03
C GLU A 5 -26.99 1.80 38.69
N GLU A 6 -27.14 2.65 37.66
CA GLU A 6 -26.88 2.40 36.25
C GLU A 6 -25.46 1.89 36.05
N LYS A 7 -25.33 0.78 35.31
CA LYS A 7 -24.05 0.31 34.79
C LYS A 7 -23.55 1.34 33.78
N GLU A 8 -22.51 2.08 34.15
CA GLU A 8 -21.75 2.90 33.21
C GLU A 8 -21.22 2.00 32.09
N GLU A 9 -21.78 2.20 30.90
CA GLU A 9 -21.29 1.60 29.67
C GLU A 9 -19.87 2.10 29.44
N HIS A 10 -18.91 1.16 29.36
CA HIS A 10 -17.53 1.45 29.02
C HIS A 10 -17.48 2.09 27.62
N GLU A 11 -17.44 3.43 27.57
CA GLU A 11 -16.99 4.16 26.41
C GLU A 11 -15.61 3.64 26.02
N HIS A 12 -15.48 3.12 24.80
CA HIS A 12 -14.21 2.75 24.21
C HIS A 12 -13.45 4.04 23.88
N GLY A 13 -12.88 4.65 24.91
CA GLY A 13 -12.06 5.85 24.80
C GLY A 13 -10.86 5.56 23.91
N ASP A 14 -10.77 6.32 22.82
CA ASP A 14 -9.62 6.41 21.92
C ASP A 14 -8.42 6.88 22.74
N PHE A 15 -7.62 5.95 23.27
CA PHE A 15 -6.39 6.29 23.96
C PHE A 15 -5.44 6.94 22.96
N PRO A 16 -4.76 8.04 23.31
CA PRO A 16 -3.78 8.66 22.43
C PRO A 16 -2.71 7.63 22.09
N GLU A 17 -2.69 7.22 20.83
CA GLU A 17 -1.78 6.21 20.29
C GLU A 17 -0.34 6.52 20.73
N GLY A 18 0.30 5.59 21.44
CA GLY A 18 1.62 5.81 22.00
C GLY A 18 2.68 6.13 20.92
N PRO A 19 3.83 6.73 21.30
CA PRO A 19 4.84 7.23 20.36
C PRO A 19 5.39 6.18 19.39
N GLY A 20 5.22 4.88 19.69
CA GLY A 20 5.60 3.77 18.80
C GLY A 20 4.85 3.75 17.47
N LYS A 21 3.60 4.27 17.40
CA LYS A 21 2.83 4.28 16.14
C LYS A 21 3.46 5.16 15.05
N LEU A 22 4.21 6.19 15.44
CA LEU A 22 4.94 7.05 14.50
C LEU A 22 5.99 6.29 13.68
N PHE A 23 6.48 5.15 14.19
CA PHE A 23 7.47 4.33 13.51
C PHE A 23 6.86 3.23 12.64
N GLU A 24 5.55 2.97 12.72
CA GLU A 24 4.90 1.93 11.90
C GLU A 24 5.15 2.09 10.39
N PRO A 25 5.08 3.29 9.79
CA PRO A 25 5.33 3.44 8.35
C PRO A 25 6.76 3.04 7.96
N TYR A 26 7.73 3.29 8.84
CA TYR A 26 9.13 2.92 8.62
C TYR A 26 9.28 1.40 8.60
N ILE A 27 8.74 0.71 9.60
CA ILE A 27 8.78 -0.75 9.67
C ILE A 27 8.05 -1.39 8.48
N LYS A 28 6.89 -0.85 8.08
CA LYS A 28 6.15 -1.30 6.88
C LYS A 28 6.96 -1.12 5.60
N ASN A 29 7.69 0.00 5.46
CA ASN A 29 8.51 0.24 4.28
C ASN A 29 9.76 -0.67 4.25
N GLU A 30 10.34 -0.98 5.41
CA GLU A 30 11.43 -1.96 5.52
C GLU A 30 10.99 -3.34 5.05
N ASP A 31 9.88 -3.85 5.59
CA ASP A 31 9.29 -5.13 5.21
C ASP A 31 8.91 -5.16 3.71
N LEU A 32 8.37 -4.05 3.19
CA LEU A 32 8.12 -3.90 1.75
C LEU A 32 9.40 -4.08 0.94
N VAL A 33 10.47 -3.36 1.27
CA VAL A 33 11.75 -3.42 0.54
C VAL A 33 12.34 -4.83 0.58
N ASP A 34 12.27 -5.52 1.71
CA ASP A 34 12.77 -6.89 1.81
C ASP A 34 11.95 -7.88 0.97
N LYS A 35 10.62 -7.74 0.94
CA LYS A 35 9.75 -8.53 0.04
C LYS A 35 10.04 -8.26 -1.43
N LEU A 36 10.32 -7.01 -1.81
CA LEU A 36 10.67 -6.68 -3.19
C LEU A 36 11.98 -7.36 -3.63
N LYS A 37 12.98 -7.44 -2.74
CA LYS A 37 14.22 -8.19 -3.03
C LYS A 37 13.94 -9.67 -3.27
N LEU A 38 13.08 -10.29 -2.46
CA LEU A 38 12.68 -11.70 -2.67
C LEU A 38 12.00 -11.92 -4.02
N LEU A 39 11.33 -10.90 -4.56
CA LEU A 39 10.69 -10.93 -5.88
C LEU A 39 11.64 -10.58 -7.04
N ASN A 40 12.94 -10.36 -6.78
CA ASN A 40 13.91 -9.88 -7.77
C ASN A 40 13.42 -8.63 -8.52
N TYR A 41 12.85 -7.66 -7.79
CA TYR A 41 12.28 -6.45 -8.38
C TYR A 41 13.31 -5.61 -9.17
N GLU A 42 14.61 -5.75 -8.90
CA GLU A 42 15.66 -5.03 -9.62
C GLU A 42 15.76 -5.49 -11.08
N ASP A 43 15.62 -6.79 -11.31
CA ASP A 43 15.60 -7.35 -12.66
C ASP A 43 14.22 -7.28 -13.31
N GLY A 44 13.16 -7.32 -12.51
CA GLY A 44 11.78 -7.32 -13.00
C GLY A 44 11.21 -5.92 -13.22
N PHE A 45 11.21 -5.09 -12.17
CA PHE A 45 10.55 -3.78 -12.14
C PHE A 45 11.48 -2.65 -12.57
N LEU A 46 12.69 -2.54 -12.01
CA LEU A 46 13.57 -1.40 -12.29
C LEU A 46 14.01 -1.33 -13.76
N LYS A 47 14.05 -2.48 -14.46
CA LYS A 47 14.37 -2.54 -15.90
C LYS A 47 13.22 -2.07 -16.80
N MET A 48 12.00 -1.90 -16.29
CA MET A 48 10.85 -1.46 -17.09
C MET A 48 10.91 0.02 -17.47
N ASN A 49 11.54 0.85 -16.65
CA ASN A 49 11.67 2.28 -16.89
C ASN A 49 12.97 2.82 -16.28
N THR A 50 13.77 3.53 -17.07
CA THR A 50 15.06 4.11 -16.63
C THR A 50 14.93 5.18 -15.54
N ALA A 51 13.73 5.74 -15.38
CA ALA A 51 13.39 6.63 -14.28
C ALA A 51 13.35 5.89 -12.93
N PHE A 52 13.08 4.58 -12.91
CA PHE A 52 12.97 3.83 -11.66
C PHE A 52 14.34 3.62 -11.01
N LYS A 53 14.45 4.09 -9.77
CA LYS A 53 15.63 3.91 -8.92
C LYS A 53 15.38 2.82 -7.88
N PRO A 54 16.45 2.15 -7.40
CA PRO A 54 16.33 1.21 -6.29
C PRO A 54 15.61 1.85 -5.09
N VAL A 55 14.63 1.12 -4.54
CA VAL A 55 13.80 1.62 -3.45
C VAL A 55 14.61 1.62 -2.16
N GLN A 56 14.93 2.80 -1.65
CA GLN A 56 15.63 2.95 -0.37
C GLN A 56 14.76 2.53 0.82
N ARG A 57 15.40 2.19 1.94
CA ARG A 57 14.78 1.68 3.18
C ARG A 57 13.56 2.46 3.68
N HIS A 58 13.49 3.77 3.43
CA HIS A 58 12.39 4.65 3.85
C HIS A 58 11.83 5.49 2.70
N TYR A 59 11.96 5.01 1.45
CA TYR A 59 11.67 5.80 0.26
C TYR A 59 10.23 6.32 0.20
N PHE A 60 9.23 5.50 0.56
CA PHE A 60 7.82 5.95 0.55
C PHE A 60 7.37 6.63 1.85
N VAL A 61 8.26 6.73 2.86
CA VAL A 61 7.94 7.34 4.15
C VAL A 61 8.36 8.81 4.18
N ASN A 62 9.52 9.12 3.61
CA ASN A 62 10.04 10.48 3.59
C ASN A 62 9.62 11.20 2.31
N SER A 63 8.72 12.18 2.41
CA SER A 63 8.31 13.01 1.26
C SER A 63 9.46 13.87 0.76
N ARG A 64 10.11 13.45 -0.33
CA ARG A 64 11.16 14.24 -1.02
C ARG A 64 10.62 14.83 -2.32
N ASN A 65 10.07 13.98 -3.17
CA ASN A 65 9.45 14.35 -4.43
C ASN A 65 8.15 13.54 -4.55
N VAL A 66 7.05 14.15 -4.09
CA VAL A 66 5.77 13.46 -3.94
C VAL A 66 5.25 12.94 -5.28
N GLY A 67 5.45 13.66 -6.39
CA GLY A 67 5.01 13.24 -7.72
C GLY A 67 5.76 12.00 -8.21
N GLU A 68 7.10 12.01 -8.12
CA GLU A 68 7.93 10.86 -8.48
C GLU A 68 7.67 9.65 -7.57
N GLN A 69 7.52 9.89 -6.26
CA GLN A 69 7.21 8.84 -5.29
C GLN A 69 5.84 8.23 -5.55
N PHE A 70 4.85 9.04 -5.91
CA PHE A 70 3.53 8.58 -6.31
C PHE A 70 3.58 7.73 -7.58
N PHE A 71 4.23 8.23 -8.64
CA PHE A 71 4.36 7.48 -9.90
C PHE A 71 5.11 6.16 -9.71
N MET A 72 6.19 6.16 -8.93
CA MET A 72 6.92 4.95 -8.59
C MET A 72 6.05 3.97 -7.79
N PHE A 73 5.27 4.46 -6.82
CA PHE A 73 4.40 3.64 -5.99
C PHE A 73 3.29 2.97 -6.81
N THR A 74 2.57 3.75 -7.64
CA THR A 74 1.48 3.21 -8.46
C THR A 74 1.99 2.26 -9.53
N SER A 75 3.14 2.56 -10.15
CA SER A 75 3.81 1.65 -11.08
C SER A 75 4.23 0.34 -10.39
N LEU A 76 4.75 0.42 -9.16
CA LEU A 76 5.12 -0.76 -8.39
C LEU A 76 3.89 -1.61 -8.06
N ALA A 77 2.79 -0.99 -7.64
CA ALA A 77 1.53 -1.69 -7.38
C ALA A 77 1.01 -2.42 -8.63
N ALA A 78 1.04 -1.76 -9.79
CA ALA A 78 0.67 -2.35 -11.07
C ALA A 78 1.57 -3.53 -11.45
N TRP A 79 2.89 -3.41 -11.24
CA TRP A 79 3.82 -4.51 -11.46
C TRP A 79 3.55 -5.71 -10.54
N LEU A 80 3.25 -5.47 -9.27
CA LEU A 80 2.88 -6.53 -8.32
C LEU A 80 1.59 -7.22 -8.72
N ILE A 81 0.59 -6.47 -9.20
CA ILE A 81 -0.65 -7.02 -9.77
C ILE A 81 -0.35 -7.96 -10.95
N ARG A 82 0.51 -7.52 -11.88
CA ARG A 82 0.96 -8.36 -13.00
C ARG A 82 1.65 -9.63 -12.53
N LYS A 83 2.57 -9.50 -11.56
CA LYS A 83 3.25 -10.64 -10.93
C LYS A 83 2.30 -11.60 -10.21
N GLY A 84 1.17 -11.10 -9.71
CA GLY A 84 0.12 -11.89 -9.07
C GLY A 84 -0.78 -12.68 -10.03
N GLY A 85 -0.51 -12.67 -11.34
CA GLY A 85 -1.23 -13.46 -12.34
C GLY A 85 -2.13 -12.65 -13.29
N ASN A 86 -2.12 -11.32 -13.22
CA ASN A 86 -2.86 -10.47 -14.15
C ASN A 86 -1.92 -9.70 -15.09
N GLU A 87 -1.29 -10.43 -16.00
CA GLU A 87 -0.25 -9.88 -16.90
C GLU A 87 -0.74 -8.73 -17.79
N SER A 88 -2.03 -8.67 -18.08
CA SER A 88 -2.66 -7.64 -18.92
C SER A 88 -3.01 -6.34 -18.18
N TYR A 89 -2.82 -6.27 -16.87
CA TYR A 89 -3.09 -5.05 -16.10
C TYR A 89 -2.29 -3.86 -16.65
N GLU A 90 -2.89 -2.69 -16.81
CA GLU A 90 -2.24 -1.53 -17.43
C GLU A 90 -1.24 -0.86 -16.47
N MET A 91 -0.07 -0.45 -16.99
CA MET A 91 0.92 0.28 -16.19
C MET A 91 0.56 1.77 -16.19
N PRO A 92 0.52 2.43 -15.02
CA PRO A 92 0.31 3.86 -14.92
C PRO A 92 1.36 4.65 -15.72
N GLN A 93 0.97 5.82 -16.19
CA GLN A 93 1.84 6.83 -16.78
C GLN A 93 2.08 7.99 -15.80
N GLU A 94 3.18 8.72 -16.02
CA GLU A 94 3.59 9.82 -15.13
C GLU A 94 2.57 10.98 -15.08
N PHE A 95 1.81 11.15 -16.16
CA PHE A 95 0.82 12.23 -16.32
C PHE A 95 -0.64 11.76 -16.16
N ASP A 96 -0.84 10.51 -15.72
CA ASP A 96 -2.19 10.02 -15.43
C ASP A 96 -2.78 10.77 -14.22
N ASP A 97 -4.11 10.91 -14.20
CA ASP A 97 -4.80 11.49 -13.07
C ASP A 97 -4.58 10.64 -11.80
N PRO A 98 -4.03 11.21 -10.71
CA PRO A 98 -3.70 10.43 -9.51
C PRO A 98 -4.89 9.68 -8.91
N ASN A 99 -6.07 10.30 -8.92
CA ASN A 99 -7.26 9.70 -8.32
C ASN A 99 -7.78 8.54 -9.18
N ALA A 100 -7.80 8.70 -10.50
CA ALA A 100 -8.16 7.66 -11.44
C ALA A 100 -7.20 6.46 -11.35
N THR A 101 -5.88 6.70 -11.27
CA THR A 101 -4.88 5.64 -11.10
C THR A 101 -5.10 4.83 -9.82
N ILE A 102 -5.32 5.50 -8.68
CA ILE A 102 -5.62 4.82 -7.41
C ILE A 102 -6.94 4.04 -7.53
N ALA A 103 -7.98 4.65 -8.11
CA ALA A 103 -9.28 4.01 -8.26
C ALA A 103 -9.19 2.74 -9.11
N GLY A 104 -8.38 2.76 -10.18
CA GLY A 104 -8.10 1.58 -11.01
C GLY A 104 -7.43 0.46 -10.23
N ILE A 105 -6.35 0.76 -9.49
CA ILE A 105 -5.65 -0.21 -8.63
C ILE A 105 -6.61 -0.80 -7.60
N MET A 106 -7.34 0.05 -6.87
CA MET A 106 -8.25 -0.39 -5.82
C MET A 106 -9.43 -1.19 -6.37
N GLY A 107 -9.96 -0.81 -7.53
CA GLY A 107 -11.03 -1.54 -8.21
C GLY A 107 -10.59 -2.96 -8.58
N HIS A 108 -9.38 -3.10 -9.10
CA HIS A 108 -8.80 -4.40 -9.45
C HIS A 108 -8.59 -5.30 -8.23
N LEU A 109 -8.00 -4.76 -7.16
CA LEU A 109 -7.75 -5.51 -5.94
C LEU A 109 -9.06 -6.00 -5.30
N ARG A 110 -10.09 -5.16 -5.25
CA ARG A 110 -11.42 -5.53 -4.71
C ARG A 110 -12.07 -6.67 -5.49
N ALA A 111 -12.01 -6.62 -6.82
CA ALA A 111 -12.57 -7.68 -7.67
C ALA A 111 -11.88 -9.03 -7.43
N ASN A 112 -10.54 -9.05 -7.26
CA ASN A 112 -9.79 -10.28 -7.05
C ASN A 112 -9.89 -10.84 -5.63
N VAL A 113 -10.06 -9.98 -4.62
CA VAL A 113 -10.37 -10.45 -3.25
C VAL A 113 -11.71 -11.17 -3.23
N SER A 114 -12.74 -10.62 -3.89
CA SER A 114 -14.04 -11.28 -3.99
C SER A 114 -13.99 -12.60 -4.76
N ALA A 115 -13.17 -12.70 -5.80
CA ALA A 115 -13.00 -13.95 -6.57
C ALA A 115 -12.25 -15.04 -5.76
N SER A 116 -11.26 -14.66 -4.97
CA SER A 116 -10.50 -15.59 -4.12
C SER A 116 -11.37 -16.16 -2.98
N SER A 117 -12.29 -15.38 -2.43
CA SER A 117 -13.25 -15.84 -1.41
C SER A 117 -14.34 -16.77 -1.93
N LEU A 118 -14.56 -16.84 -3.25
CA LEU A 118 -15.54 -17.75 -3.87
C LEU A 118 -14.95 -19.12 -4.25
N SER A 119 -13.65 -19.33 -4.01
CA SER A 119 -12.92 -20.55 -4.40
C SER A 119 -12.70 -21.53 -3.24
N ILE A 120 -13.42 -21.39 -2.12
CA ILE A 120 -13.38 -22.29 -0.95
C ILE A 120 -14.74 -22.97 -0.78
#